data_AF-A0A258LJ23-F1
#
_entry.id   AF-A0A258LJ23-F1
#
_cell.length_a   1.000
_cell.length_b   1.000
_cell.length_c   1.000
_cell.angle_alpha   90.00
_cell.angle_beta   90.00
_cell.angle_gamma   90.00
#
_symmetry.space_group_name_H-M   'P 1'
#
loop_
_entity.id
_entity.type
_entity.pdbx_description
1 polymer ?
#
loop_
_entity_poly.entity_id
_entity_poly.type
_entity_poly.pdbx_seq_one_letter_code
_entity_poly.pdbx_strand_id
1 'polypeptide(L)'
;MLQLLEFTSDNIIATKADSQLKAGDYEKLHPIIHNILTKGKKVRWYLEIASFEQWSDDQFLQCISHSDDFEKICCVGANEDDKRIISLLQPFKNAQIRFYSIENKGNAMAWIKDT
;
A
#
# COMPACT_ATOMS: atom_id res chain seq x y z
N MET A 1 -5.95 9.94 7.49
CA MET A 1 -6.75 10.02 6.26
C MET A 1 -5.93 9.42 5.13
N LEU A 2 -6.57 8.62 4.27
CA LEU A 2 -5.93 8.09 3.08
C LEU A 2 -6.25 8.95 1.86
N GLN A 3 -5.21 9.41 1.19
CA GLN A 3 -5.32 10.13 -0.08
C GLN A 3 -4.78 9.27 -1.22
N LEU A 4 -5.55 9.15 -2.31
CA LEU A 4 -5.06 8.58 -3.56
C LEU A 4 -4.18 9.60 -4.29
N LEU A 5 -3.02 9.15 -4.76
CA LEU A 5 -2.09 9.95 -5.55
C LEU A 5 -2.43 9.82 -7.04
N GLU A 6 -2.14 10.87 -7.80
CA GLU A 6 -2.51 10.99 -9.23
C GLU A 6 -1.92 9.91 -10.13
N PHE A 7 -0.83 9.27 -9.71
CA PHE A 7 -0.20 8.19 -10.49
C PHE A 7 -0.75 6.79 -10.16
N THR A 8 -1.86 6.71 -9.42
CA THR A 8 -2.68 5.50 -9.35
C THR A 8 -3.19 5.17 -10.75
N SER A 9 -2.69 4.10 -11.34
CA SER A 9 -2.95 3.76 -12.74
C SER A 9 -2.72 2.29 -13.00
N ASP A 10 -3.54 1.75 -13.90
CA ASP A 10 -3.47 0.35 -14.36
C ASP A 10 -3.53 -0.65 -13.21
N ASN A 11 -2.39 -1.18 -12.75
CA ASN A 11 -2.25 -2.10 -11.64
C ASN A 11 -1.58 -1.50 -10.39
N ILE A 12 -1.27 -0.19 -10.41
CA ILE A 12 -0.62 0.53 -9.31
C ILE A 12 -1.67 1.34 -8.54
N ILE A 13 -1.74 1.07 -7.24
CA ILE A 13 -2.48 1.85 -6.25
C ILE A 13 -1.48 2.74 -5.52
N ALA A 14 -1.60 4.06 -5.67
CA ALA A 14 -0.70 5.00 -5.03
C ALA A 14 -1.43 5.80 -3.98
N THR A 15 -0.94 5.72 -2.75
CA THR A 15 -1.63 6.24 -1.56
C THR A 15 -0.68 6.99 -0.66
N LYS A 16 -1.20 8.02 -0.01
CA LYS A 16 -0.52 8.76 1.05
C LYS A 16 -1.37 8.73 2.32
N ALA A 17 -0.76 8.32 3.42
CA ALA A 17 -1.33 8.33 4.75
C ALA A 17 -0.67 9.44 5.57
N ASP A 18 -1.50 10.33 6.11
CA ASP A 18 -1.08 11.48 6.90
C ASP A 18 -1.25 11.29 8.42
N SER A 19 -1.87 10.19 8.86
CA SER A 19 -2.24 9.94 10.26
C SER A 19 -2.76 8.50 10.45
N GLN A 20 -4.03 8.35 10.85
CA GLN A 20 -4.72 7.08 11.02
C GLN A 20 -5.43 6.67 9.72
N LEU A 21 -5.29 5.40 9.35
CA LEU A 21 -6.15 4.77 8.36
C LEU A 21 -7.45 4.33 9.02
N LYS A 22 -8.57 4.88 8.55
CA LYS A 22 -9.91 4.52 9.03
C LYS A 22 -10.54 3.51 8.08
N ALA A 23 -11.52 2.74 8.58
CA ALA A 23 -12.28 1.78 7.77
C ALA A 23 -12.78 2.35 6.42
N GLY A 24 -13.41 3.52 6.43
CA GLY A 24 -13.95 4.15 5.22
C GLY A 24 -12.90 4.65 4.22
N ASP A 25 -11.62 4.69 4.61
CA ASP A 25 -10.53 4.94 3.66
C ASP A 25 -10.20 3.68 2.85
N TYR A 26 -10.37 2.49 3.43
CA TYR A 26 -10.15 1.21 2.75
C TYR A 26 -11.30 0.83 1.81
N GLU A 27 -12.54 1.21 2.14
CA GLU A 27 -13.69 1.00 1.24
C GLU A 27 -13.47 1.64 -0.14
N LYS A 28 -12.70 2.73 -0.21
CA LYS A 28 -12.33 3.38 -1.48
C LYS A 28 -11.33 2.55 -2.29
N LEU A 29 -10.51 1.72 -1.64
CA LEU A 29 -9.53 0.86 -2.31
C LEU A 29 -10.15 -0.42 -2.87
N HIS A 30 -11.17 -0.96 -2.21
CA HIS A 30 -11.88 -2.18 -2.63
C HIS A 30 -12.26 -2.21 -4.13
N PRO A 31 -12.97 -1.22 -4.69
CA PRO A 31 -13.34 -1.24 -6.11
C PRO A 31 -12.12 -1.13 -7.04
N ILE A 32 -11.06 -0.43 -6.62
CA ILE A 32 -9.83 -0.28 -7.40
C ILE A 32 -9.10 -1.63 -7.47
N ILE A 33 -8.90 -2.27 -6.32
CA ILE A 33 -8.32 -3.62 -6.23
C ILE A 33 -9.13 -4.58 -7.10
N HIS A 34 -10.44 -4.64 -6.90
CA HIS A 34 -11.31 -5.53 -7.68
C HIS A 34 -11.19 -5.30 -9.19
N ASN A 35 -11.12 -4.05 -9.66
CA ASN A 35 -10.92 -3.73 -11.08
C ASN A 35 -9.55 -4.17 -11.63
N ILE A 36 -8.51 -4.18 -10.80
CA ILE A 36 -7.17 -4.69 -11.19
C ILE A 36 -7.23 -6.21 -11.33
N LEU A 37 -7.82 -6.88 -10.34
CA LEU A 37 -7.91 -8.33 -10.28
C LEU A 37 -8.78 -8.90 -11.40
N THR A 38 -9.91 -8.27 -11.70
CA THR A 38 -10.80 -8.66 -12.81
C THR A 38 -10.14 -8.53 -14.19
N LYS A 39 -9.09 -7.71 -14.31
CA LYS A 39 -8.23 -7.63 -15.52
C LYS A 39 -7.12 -8.68 -15.55
N GLY A 40 -7.07 -9.59 -14.58
CA GLY A 40 -6.03 -10.62 -14.46
C GLY A 40 -4.65 -10.08 -14.10
N LYS A 41 -4.57 -8.87 -13.54
CA LYS A 41 -3.30 -8.24 -13.12
C LYS A 41 -3.11 -8.39 -11.62
N LYS A 42 -1.84 -8.44 -11.20
CA LYS A 42 -1.46 -8.38 -9.80
C LYS A 42 -1.39 -6.94 -9.32
N VAL A 43 -1.75 -6.71 -8.07
CA VAL A 43 -1.81 -5.37 -7.48
C VAL A 43 -0.41 -4.92 -7.05
N ARG A 44 -0.09 -3.66 -7.35
CA ARG A 44 1.10 -2.97 -6.88
C ARG A 44 0.69 -1.83 -5.97
N TRP A 45 1.28 -1.73 -4.78
CA TRP A 45 0.88 -0.73 -3.81
C TRP A 45 2.04 0.20 -3.44
N TYR A 46 1.87 1.49 -3.71
CA TYR A 46 2.74 2.56 -3.26
C TYR A 46 2.10 3.26 -2.06
N LEU A 47 2.82 3.30 -0.95
CA LEU A 47 2.34 3.87 0.31
C LEU A 47 3.33 4.91 0.84
N GLU A 48 2.94 6.18 0.80
CA GLU A 48 3.63 7.28 1.49
C GLU A 48 3.11 7.43 2.92
N ILE A 49 4.02 7.57 3.88
CA ILE A 49 3.70 7.73 5.30
C ILE A 49 4.31 9.03 5.80
N ALA A 50 3.46 10.01 6.08
CA ALA A 50 3.90 11.34 6.52
C ALA A 50 3.92 11.50 8.05
N SER A 51 3.00 10.85 8.78
CA SER A 51 2.98 10.84 10.24
C SER A 51 2.50 9.49 10.76
N PHE A 52 3.12 9.02 11.85
CA PHE A 52 3.04 7.63 12.26
C PHE A 52 2.38 7.47 13.64
N GLU A 53 1.05 7.47 13.69
CA GLU A 53 0.30 7.32 14.95
C GLU A 53 -0.17 5.88 15.19
N GLN A 54 -1.18 5.39 14.46
CA GLN A 54 -1.75 4.04 14.60
C GLN A 54 -2.29 3.51 13.27
N TRP A 55 -1.95 2.25 12.96
CA TRP A 55 -2.29 1.57 11.71
C TRP A 55 -3.20 0.34 11.91
N SER A 56 -3.51 0.00 13.17
CA SER A 56 -4.23 -1.23 13.50
C SER A 56 -5.69 -0.94 13.79
N ASP A 57 -6.52 -1.28 12.81
CA ASP A 57 -7.95 -1.53 13.02
C ASP A 57 -8.20 -2.93 12.44
N ASP A 58 -8.85 -3.83 13.17
CA ASP A 58 -9.08 -5.23 12.77
C ASP A 58 -9.84 -5.36 11.44
N GLN A 59 -10.47 -4.26 11.01
CA GLN A 59 -11.11 -4.11 9.70
C GLN A 59 -10.11 -4.16 8.53
N PHE A 60 -8.84 -3.79 8.75
CA PHE A 60 -7.77 -3.97 7.76
C PHE A 60 -7.62 -5.44 7.41
N LEU A 61 -7.64 -6.35 8.40
CA LEU A 61 -7.50 -7.80 8.24
C LEU A 61 -8.60 -8.43 7.37
N GLN A 62 -9.76 -7.79 7.22
CA GLN A 62 -10.83 -8.28 6.33
C GLN A 62 -10.63 -7.86 4.86
N CYS A 63 -9.92 -6.76 4.59
CA CYS A 63 -9.52 -6.37 3.23
C CYS A 63 -8.38 -7.26 2.67
N ILE A 64 -7.82 -8.13 3.50
CA ILE A 64 -6.67 -9.00 3.22
C ILE A 64 -7.05 -10.27 2.46
N SER A 65 -8.33 -10.51 2.18
CA SER A 65 -8.74 -11.65 1.33
C SER A 65 -8.07 -11.68 -0.06
N HIS A 66 -7.46 -10.57 -0.48
CA HIS A 66 -6.69 -10.43 -1.72
C HIS A 66 -5.18 -10.25 -1.50
N SER A 67 -4.63 -10.49 -0.30
CA SER A 67 -3.21 -10.22 -0.02
C SER A 67 -2.25 -11.04 -0.89
N ASP A 68 -2.68 -12.21 -1.34
CA ASP A 68 -1.93 -13.06 -2.27
C ASP A 68 -1.86 -12.49 -3.69
N ASP A 69 -2.77 -11.57 -4.03
CA ASP A 69 -2.85 -10.94 -5.35
C ASP A 69 -1.89 -9.74 -5.51
N PHE A 70 -1.22 -9.34 -4.43
CA PHE A 70 -0.22 -8.26 -4.47
C PHE A 70 1.14 -8.81 -4.91
N GLU A 71 1.78 -8.12 -5.87
CA GLU A 71 3.12 -8.49 -6.35
C GLU A 71 4.23 -7.57 -5.85
N LYS A 72 3.95 -6.28 -5.64
CA LYS A 72 4.94 -5.29 -5.23
C LYS A 72 4.31 -4.30 -4.26
N ILE A 73 5.00 -4.01 -3.16
CA ILE A 73 4.62 -2.99 -2.21
C ILE A 73 5.84 -2.14 -1.89
N CYS A 74 5.73 -0.82 -1.97
CA CYS A 74 6.76 0.08 -1.45
C CYS A 74 6.21 1.04 -0.42
N CYS A 75 6.93 1.18 0.68
CA CYS A 75 6.64 2.11 1.76
C CYS A 75 7.66 3.25 1.72
N VAL A 76 7.18 4.49 1.65
CA VAL A 76 7.99 5.71 1.58
C VAL A 76 7.79 6.53 2.85
N GLY A 77 8.88 6.89 3.52
CA GLY A 77 8.83 7.60 4.82
C GLY A 77 8.55 6.69 6.02
N ALA A 78 8.45 5.37 5.78
CA ALA A 78 8.30 4.35 6.81
C ALA A 78 9.65 3.74 7.17
N ASN A 79 9.83 3.35 8.44
CA ASN A 79 10.98 2.56 8.87
C ASN A 79 10.67 1.06 8.72
N GLU A 80 11.61 0.29 8.15
CA GLU A 80 11.51 -1.17 8.03
C GLU A 80 11.48 -1.90 9.39
N ASP A 81 12.00 -1.27 10.45
CA ASP A 81 11.96 -1.78 11.83
C ASP A 81 10.66 -1.43 12.57
N ASP A 82 9.76 -0.65 11.97
CA ASP A 82 8.50 -0.28 12.61
C ASP A 82 7.54 -1.48 12.66
N LYS A 83 7.38 -2.07 13.85
CA LYS A 83 6.50 -3.22 14.10
C LYS A 83 5.08 -3.02 13.59
N ARG A 84 4.58 -1.78 13.53
CA ARG A 84 3.24 -1.46 13.02
C ARG A 84 3.16 -1.67 11.51
N ILE A 85 4.19 -1.24 10.77
CA ILE A 85 4.28 -1.52 9.32
C ILE A 85 4.55 -2.98 9.05
N ILE A 86 5.44 -3.60 9.82
CA ILE A 86 5.67 -5.04 9.69
C ILE A 86 4.37 -5.81 9.89
N SER A 87 3.56 -5.45 10.90
CA SER A 87 2.26 -6.07 11.15
C SER A 87 1.24 -5.81 10.04
N LEU A 88 1.23 -4.61 9.45
CA LEU A 88 0.40 -4.27 8.29
C LEU A 88 0.79 -5.12 7.08
N LEU A 89 2.08 -5.33 6.86
CA LEU A 89 2.63 -6.00 5.69
C LEU A 89 2.70 -7.52 5.82
N GLN A 90 2.67 -8.05 7.05
CA GLN A 90 2.72 -9.47 7.37
C GLN A 90 1.82 -10.36 6.48
N PRO A 91 0.62 -9.91 6.08
CA PRO A 91 -0.27 -10.74 5.27
C PRO A 91 0.10 -10.79 3.78
N PHE A 92 0.89 -9.85 3.25
CA PHE A 92 1.29 -9.77 1.84
C PHE A 92 2.55 -10.58 1.55
N LYS A 93 2.53 -11.87 1.89
CA LYS A 93 3.73 -12.74 1.81
C LYS A 93 4.25 -12.96 0.39
N ASN A 94 3.39 -12.84 -0.63
CA ASN A 94 3.76 -13.04 -2.03
C ASN A 94 4.27 -11.77 -2.71
N ALA A 95 4.16 -10.61 -2.05
CA ALA A 95 4.59 -9.35 -2.59
C ALA A 95 6.08 -9.10 -2.30
N GLN A 96 6.79 -8.53 -3.27
CA GLN A 96 8.09 -7.94 -3.00
C GLN A 96 7.87 -6.63 -2.24
N ILE A 97 8.44 -6.50 -1.05
CA ILE A 97 8.29 -5.32 -0.19
C ILE A 97 9.60 -4.54 -0.17
N ARG A 98 9.54 -3.22 -0.36
CA ARG A 98 10.69 -2.33 -0.21
C ARG A 98 10.37 -1.07 0.59
N PHE A 99 11.36 -0.59 1.32
CA PHE A 99 11.29 0.63 2.11
C PHE A 99 12.17 1.70 1.48
N TYR A 100 11.69 2.94 1.48
CA TYR A 100 12.42 4.09 0.96
C TYR A 100 12.25 5.27 1.92
N SER A 101 13.31 6.07 2.06
CA SER A 101 13.19 7.38 2.71
C SER A 101 12.36 8.33 1.85
N ILE A 102 11.77 9.36 2.47
CA ILE A 102 10.98 10.38 1.76
C ILE A 102 11.80 11.10 0.67
N GLU A 103 13.10 11.27 0.91
CA GLU A 103 14.05 11.86 -0.03
C GLU A 103 14.23 10.99 -1.29
N ASN A 104 14.07 9.67 -1.14
CA ASN A 104 14.19 8.69 -2.20
C ASN A 104 12.84 8.31 -2.85
N LYS A 105 11.79 9.13 -2.67
CA LYS A 105 10.46 8.86 -3.24
C LYS A 105 10.49 8.61 -4.76
N GLY A 106 11.38 9.27 -5.49
CA GLY A 106 11.54 9.08 -6.93
C GLY A 106 11.97 7.67 -7.29
N ASN A 107 12.88 7.08 -6.49
CA ASN A 107 13.33 5.70 -6.67
C ASN A 107 12.21 4.70 -6.35
N ALA A 108 11.40 4.98 -5.32
CA ALA A 108 10.23 4.16 -5.00
C ALA A 108 9.20 4.17 -6.13
N MET A 109 8.92 5.35 -6.71
CA MET A 109 8.01 5.51 -7.84
C MET A 109 8.52 4.82 -9.11
N ALA A 110 9.82 4.85 -9.36
CA ALA A 110 10.42 4.12 -10.48
C ALA A 110 10.30 2.61 -10.27
N TRP A 111 10.62 2.12 -9.07
CA TRP A 111 10.60 0.69 -8.75
C TRP A 111 9.20 0.08 -8.79
N ILE A 112 8.16 0.79 -8.32
CA ILE A 112 6.78 0.27 -8.38
C ILE A 112 6.25 0.19 -9.82
N LYS A 113 6.77 1.04 -10.72
CA LYS A 113 6.43 1.04 -12.15
C LYS A 113 7.25 0.04 -12.97
N ASP A 114 8.45 -0.29 -12.50
CA ASP A 114 9.33 -1.27 -13.13
C ASP A 114 8.62 -2.63 -13.23
N THR A 115 8.71 -3.30 -14.38
CA THR A 115 7.87 -4.48 -14.66
C THR A 115 8.46 -5.73 -14.03
#